data_AF-A0A6J2JJR3-F1
#
_entry.id   AF-A0A6J2JJR3-F1
#
_cell.length_a   1.000
_cell.length_b   1.000
_cell.length_c   1.000
_cell.angle_alpha   90.00
_cell.angle_beta   90.00
_cell.angle_gamma   90.00
#
_symmetry.space_group_name_H-M   'P 1'
#
loop_
_entity.id
_entity.type
_entity.pdbx_description
1 polymer ?
#
loop_
_entity_poly.entity_id
_entity_poly.type
_entity_poly.pdbx_seq_one_letter_code
_entity_poly.pdbx_strand_id
1 'polypeptide(L)'
;MFQVTVIMKLLVVFAMCVLAASASVVEMIMDGNLVPNQDLEEKLYNSIFTGKYDSAVAQSLEHERQNKGSVIQNVVNNLIVDKRQNTIEYCYKLWVGKGQHILRKYFPLSFQLSMTGDFVKLVYRNYKLALKLSCYYYLNNERIAYGDGKNKDQDVISWKFITLWEDNRVYFKIYNTKYNQYLKMSSKIDCNARDRIAKGSNTADSTSEQWFLQPAMCVLAANTSIVEMIMDGNLAPNQDLGEKLYNGFSGHF
;
A
#
# COMPACT_ATOMS: atom_id res chain seq x y z
N MET A 1 25.55 86.55 -7.80
CA MET A 1 25.12 85.25 -7.23
C MET A 1 23.71 85.47 -6.68
N PHE A 2 22.73 84.78 -7.27
CA PHE A 2 21.27 84.90 -7.10
C PHE A 2 20.84 84.86 -5.61
N GLN A 3 19.96 85.74 -5.07
CA GLN A 3 18.48 85.83 -5.22
C GLN A 3 17.79 84.49 -4.83
N VAL A 4 16.89 84.36 -3.84
CA VAL A 4 15.46 84.79 -3.82
C VAL A 4 14.79 84.37 -2.47
N THR A 5 14.08 85.32 -1.83
CA THR A 5 12.71 85.31 -1.21
C THR A 5 12.24 84.19 -0.25
N VAL A 6 12.02 84.45 1.05
CA VAL A 6 10.77 84.81 1.83
C VAL A 6 9.58 83.82 1.75
N ILE A 7 8.93 83.61 2.92
CA ILE A 7 7.53 83.17 3.21
C ILE A 7 7.38 81.66 3.51
N MET A 8 7.41 81.21 4.77
CA MET A 8 6.35 81.25 5.80
C MET A 8 5.13 80.36 5.49
N LYS A 9 5.13 79.14 6.04
CA LYS A 9 4.06 78.48 6.83
C LYS A 9 4.22 76.96 6.77
N LEU A 10 3.86 76.32 7.89
CA LEU A 10 3.38 74.94 7.96
C LEU A 10 4.44 73.83 8.07
N LEU A 11 5.06 73.68 9.24
CA LEU A 11 5.61 72.39 9.70
C LEU A 11 5.61 72.34 11.24
N VAL A 12 4.45 72.65 11.83
CA VAL A 12 4.09 72.30 13.22
C VAL A 12 2.73 71.62 13.17
N VAL A 13 2.68 70.43 12.56
CA VAL A 13 1.65 69.39 12.72
C VAL A 13 2.33 68.09 12.33
N PHE A 14 2.03 67.00 13.05
CA PHE A 14 2.64 65.65 12.98
C PHE A 14 3.81 65.37 13.93
N ALA A 15 3.69 65.84 15.18
CA ALA A 15 3.75 64.87 16.27
C ALA A 15 2.47 64.01 16.19
N MET A 16 2.62 62.68 16.31
CA MET A 16 1.59 61.62 16.16
C MET A 16 1.35 61.09 14.74
N CYS A 17 2.35 60.44 14.14
CA CYS A 17 2.13 59.34 13.18
C CYS A 17 3.24 58.26 13.23
N VAL A 18 4.01 58.15 14.32
CA VAL A 18 5.08 57.14 14.49
C VAL A 18 4.60 55.89 15.24
N LEU A 19 3.29 55.73 15.45
CA LEU A 19 2.69 54.49 15.96
C LEU A 19 1.39 54.15 15.18
N ALA A 20 1.46 54.11 13.85
CA ALA A 20 0.37 53.60 13.01
C ALA A 20 0.81 53.11 11.62
N ALA A 21 2.11 52.88 11.37
CA ALA A 21 2.63 52.56 10.03
C ALA A 21 3.54 51.33 9.99
N SER A 22 3.33 50.35 10.87
CA SER A 22 3.85 48.98 10.70
C SER A 22 2.74 47.92 10.78
N ALA A 23 1.51 48.31 10.42
CA ALA A 23 0.36 47.43 10.26
C ALA A 23 -0.13 47.38 8.80
N SER A 24 0.74 47.73 7.84
CA SER A 24 0.37 47.79 6.41
C SER A 24 1.52 47.42 5.48
N VAL A 25 2.33 46.43 5.87
CA VAL A 25 2.92 45.49 4.89
C VAL A 25 2.07 44.22 4.95
N VAL A 26 0.77 44.40 4.67
CA VAL A 26 -0.06 43.35 4.09
C VAL A 26 0.28 43.39 2.60
N GLU A 27 1.45 42.87 2.25
CA GLU A 27 1.64 42.24 0.95
C GLU A 27 0.93 40.89 1.10
N MET A 28 -0.36 40.75 0.83
CA MET A 28 -0.91 40.61 -0.51
C MET A 28 -0.06 39.72 -1.41
N ILE A 29 0.47 38.63 -0.85
CA ILE A 29 0.79 37.44 -1.62
C ILE A 29 -0.52 36.67 -1.81
N MET A 30 -0.93 36.60 -3.07
CA MET A 30 -2.13 35.95 -3.58
C MET A 30 -2.53 34.70 -2.79
N ASP A 31 -3.73 34.77 -2.18
CA ASP A 31 -4.52 33.61 -1.79
C ASP A 31 -5.03 32.92 -3.07
N GLY A 32 -4.09 32.31 -3.80
CA GLY A 32 -4.35 31.54 -5.00
C GLY A 32 -4.85 30.16 -4.60
N ASN A 33 -6.13 30.04 -4.24
CA ASN A 33 -6.82 28.78 -3.98
C ASN A 33 -5.99 27.76 -3.18
N LEU A 34 -5.68 28.07 -1.92
CA LEU A 34 -5.23 27.03 -0.99
C LEU A 34 -6.39 26.09 -0.71
N VAL A 35 -6.57 25.09 -1.59
CA VAL A 35 -7.46 23.97 -1.33
C VAL A 35 -7.01 23.35 0.00
N PRO A 36 -7.88 23.29 1.02
CA PRO A 36 -7.55 22.69 2.30
C PRO A 36 -6.98 21.28 2.11
N ASN A 37 -6.02 20.88 2.94
CA ASN A 37 -5.43 19.54 2.85
C ASN A 37 -6.50 18.45 2.92
N GLN A 38 -7.60 18.68 3.65
CA GLN A 38 -8.72 17.74 3.74
C GLN A 38 -9.43 17.51 2.40
N ASP A 39 -9.65 18.56 1.61
CA ASP A 39 -10.25 18.45 0.28
C ASP A 39 -9.31 17.72 -0.70
N LEU A 40 -7.99 17.94 -0.57
CA LEU A 40 -6.97 17.21 -1.33
C LEU A 40 -6.94 15.72 -0.95
N GLU A 41 -7.03 15.41 0.35
CA GLU A 41 -7.10 14.05 0.86
C GLU A 41 -8.34 13.32 0.34
N GLU A 42 -9.52 13.95 0.40
CA GLU A 42 -10.76 13.39 -0.10
C GLU A 42 -10.68 13.12 -1.62
N LYS A 43 -10.16 14.09 -2.38
CA LYS A 43 -10.02 13.93 -3.83
C LYS A 43 -9.08 12.79 -4.21
N LEU A 44 -7.95 12.67 -3.53
CA LEU A 44 -7.00 11.58 -3.74
C LEU A 44 -7.60 10.23 -3.34
N TYR A 45 -8.22 10.14 -2.16
CA TYR A 45 -8.91 8.94 -1.69
C TYR A 45 -9.98 8.48 -2.68
N ASN A 46 -10.84 9.39 -3.14
CA ASN A 46 -11.91 9.08 -4.10
C ASN A 46 -11.37 8.62 -5.46
N SER A 47 -10.25 9.20 -5.91
CA SER A 47 -9.59 8.77 -7.16
C SER A 47 -9.10 7.32 -7.05
N ILE A 48 -8.54 6.95 -5.89
CA ILE A 48 -8.09 5.58 -5.61
C ILE A 48 -9.28 4.63 -5.49
N PHE A 49 -10.30 5.02 -4.71
CA PHE A 49 -11.50 4.22 -4.47
C PHE A 49 -12.28 3.93 -5.76
N THR A 50 -12.37 4.90 -6.67
CA THR A 50 -13.06 4.74 -7.96
C THR A 50 -12.18 4.10 -9.04
N GLY A 51 -10.97 3.66 -8.71
CA GLY A 51 -10.07 2.99 -9.65
C GLY A 51 -9.44 3.91 -10.70
N LYS A 52 -9.47 5.23 -10.51
CA LYS A 52 -8.86 6.23 -11.39
C LYS A 52 -7.37 6.42 -11.04
N TYR A 53 -6.60 5.35 -11.13
CA TYR A 53 -5.24 5.32 -10.58
C TYR A 53 -4.25 6.25 -11.28
N ASP A 54 -4.39 6.49 -12.58
CA ASP A 54 -3.52 7.45 -13.28
C ASP A 54 -3.70 8.87 -12.71
N SER A 55 -4.94 9.24 -12.38
CA SER A 55 -5.23 10.50 -11.70
C SER A 55 -4.68 10.53 -10.27
N ALA A 56 -4.79 9.41 -9.54
CA ALA A 56 -4.25 9.30 -8.19
C ALA A 56 -2.72 9.45 -8.17
N VAL A 57 -2.01 8.82 -9.13
CA VAL A 57 -0.55 8.96 -9.28
C VAL A 57 -0.17 10.40 -9.60
N ALA A 58 -0.85 11.04 -10.55
CA ALA A 58 -0.58 12.44 -10.91
C ALA A 58 -0.79 13.40 -9.72
N GLN A 59 -1.89 13.23 -8.97
CA GLN A 59 -2.15 14.01 -7.75
C GLN A 59 -1.05 13.81 -6.71
N SER A 60 -0.60 12.58 -6.52
CA SER A 60 0.41 12.25 -5.50
C SER A 60 1.79 12.81 -5.84
N LEU A 61 2.20 12.72 -7.10
CA LEU A 61 3.43 13.35 -7.59
C LEU A 61 3.39 14.87 -7.39
N GLU A 62 2.25 15.51 -7.66
CA GLU A 62 2.09 16.94 -7.46
C GLU A 62 2.10 17.32 -5.97
N HIS A 63 1.44 16.54 -5.10
CA HIS A 63 1.47 16.77 -3.66
C HIS A 63 2.88 16.62 -3.09
N GLU A 64 3.66 15.62 -3.52
CA GLU A 64 5.05 15.49 -3.10
C GLU A 64 5.89 16.70 -3.57
N ARG A 65 5.72 17.13 -4.82
CA ARG A 65 6.41 18.32 -5.38
C ARG A 65 6.08 19.60 -4.62
N GLN A 66 4.86 19.73 -4.11
CA GLN A 66 4.40 20.87 -3.31
C GLN A 66 4.75 20.74 -1.81
N ASN A 67 5.55 19.74 -1.41
CA ASN A 67 5.84 19.43 0.00
C ASN A 67 4.57 19.14 0.84
N LYS A 68 3.50 18.66 0.21
CA LYS A 68 2.22 18.27 0.84
C LYS A 68 2.10 16.76 1.02
N GLY A 69 3.21 16.05 1.19
CA GLY A 69 3.18 14.59 1.30
C GLY A 69 2.45 14.04 2.53
N SER A 70 2.12 14.88 3.53
CA SER A 70 1.19 14.51 4.61
C SER A 70 -0.20 14.11 4.09
N VAL A 71 -0.67 14.72 2.98
CA VAL A 71 -1.91 14.34 2.30
C VAL A 71 -1.84 12.87 1.85
N ILE A 72 -0.71 12.48 1.26
CA ILE A 72 -0.47 11.11 0.78
C ILE A 72 -0.45 10.15 1.98
N GLN A 73 0.29 10.49 3.04
CA GLN A 73 0.37 9.68 4.26
C GLN A 73 -1.01 9.43 4.89
N ASN A 74 -1.83 10.48 5.01
CA ASN A 74 -3.15 10.39 5.61
C ASN A 74 -4.09 9.51 4.78
N VAL A 75 -4.09 9.68 3.45
CA VAL A 75 -4.89 8.84 2.55
C VAL A 75 -4.47 7.38 2.61
N VAL A 76 -3.16 7.09 2.59
CA VAL A 76 -2.64 5.71 2.73
C VAL A 76 -3.08 5.08 4.05
N ASN A 77 -2.95 5.82 5.16
CA ASN A 77 -3.39 5.34 6.47
C ASN A 77 -4.88 5.01 6.49
N ASN A 78 -5.72 5.92 5.95
CA ASN A 78 -7.17 5.72 5.91
C ASN A 78 -7.56 4.53 5.04
N LEU A 79 -6.94 4.36 3.87
CA LEU A 79 -7.19 3.21 2.99
C LEU A 79 -6.85 1.88 3.68
N ILE A 80 -5.78 1.83 4.47
CA ILE A 80 -5.38 0.63 5.23
C ILE A 80 -6.34 0.36 6.40
N VAL A 81 -6.76 1.40 7.12
CA VAL A 81 -7.76 1.30 8.21
C VAL A 81 -9.10 0.77 7.66
N ASP A 82 -9.53 1.30 6.52
CA ASP A 82 -10.75 0.90 5.82
C ASP A 82 -10.63 -0.45 5.10
N LYS A 83 -9.46 -1.09 5.17
CA LYS A 83 -9.12 -2.35 4.50
C LYS A 83 -9.43 -2.31 3.00
N ARG A 84 -9.14 -1.20 2.32
CA ARG A 84 -9.41 -1.06 0.88
C ARG A 84 -8.40 -1.86 0.08
N GLN A 85 -8.88 -2.80 -0.74
CA GLN A 85 -8.03 -3.52 -1.67
C GLN A 85 -7.31 -2.56 -2.63
N ASN A 86 -8.00 -1.53 -3.13
CA ASN A 86 -7.50 -0.48 -4.05
C ASN A 86 -6.19 0.18 -3.61
N THR A 87 -5.81 0.07 -2.33
CA THR A 87 -4.50 0.49 -1.81
C THR A 87 -3.35 -0.21 -2.53
N ILE A 88 -3.52 -1.49 -2.86
CA ILE A 88 -2.49 -2.32 -3.51
C ILE A 88 -2.37 -1.95 -4.98
N GLU A 89 -3.48 -1.71 -5.68
CA GLU A 89 -3.48 -1.16 -7.04
C GLU A 89 -2.83 0.22 -7.10
N TYR A 90 -3.15 1.10 -6.14
CA TYR A 90 -2.53 2.42 -6.04
C TYR A 90 -1.02 2.33 -5.81
N CYS A 91 -0.58 1.44 -4.92
CA CYS A 91 0.82 1.12 -4.69
C CYS A 91 1.52 0.64 -5.98
N TYR A 92 0.92 -0.31 -6.70
CA TYR A 92 1.43 -0.81 -7.97
C TYR A 92 1.57 0.31 -9.01
N LYS A 93 0.54 1.16 -9.14
CA LYS A 93 0.51 2.25 -10.11
C LYS A 93 1.53 3.34 -9.80
N LEU A 94 1.79 3.64 -8.52
CA LEU A 94 2.93 4.47 -8.13
C LEU A 94 4.26 3.80 -8.50
N TRP A 95 4.40 2.49 -8.24
CA TRP A 95 5.63 1.74 -8.51
C TRP A 95 6.03 1.77 -9.98
N VAL A 96 5.08 1.56 -10.90
CA VAL A 96 5.34 1.62 -12.35
C VAL A 96 5.28 3.06 -12.90
N GLY A 97 4.63 3.97 -12.18
CA GLY A 97 4.35 5.36 -12.59
C GLY A 97 5.36 6.40 -12.08
N LYS A 98 6.63 6.03 -11.87
CA LYS A 98 7.71 6.92 -11.36
C LYS A 98 7.51 7.45 -9.92
N GLY A 99 6.56 6.87 -9.18
CA GLY A 99 6.24 7.20 -7.79
C GLY A 99 6.97 6.34 -6.75
N GLN A 100 8.08 5.67 -7.10
CA GLN A 100 8.76 4.75 -6.17
C GLN A 100 9.26 5.45 -4.90
N HIS A 101 9.66 6.72 -5.00
CA HIS A 101 10.09 7.52 -3.86
C HIS A 101 8.93 7.84 -2.89
N ILE A 102 7.72 8.09 -3.41
CA ILE A 102 6.49 8.27 -2.62
C ILE A 102 6.18 6.98 -1.87
N LEU A 103 6.26 5.84 -2.57
CA LEU A 103 6.05 4.52 -1.96
C LEU A 103 6.99 4.28 -0.78
N ARG A 104 8.28 4.59 -0.95
CA ARG A 104 9.31 4.43 0.08
C ARG A 104 9.08 5.29 1.32
N LYS A 105 8.47 6.46 1.15
CA LYS A 105 8.31 7.48 2.20
C LYS A 105 7.01 7.33 2.99
N TYR A 106 5.92 6.94 2.33
CA TYR A 106 4.57 7.01 2.90
C TYR A 106 3.87 5.67 3.10
N PHE A 107 4.39 4.60 2.50
CA PHE A 107 3.81 3.26 2.65
C PHE A 107 4.63 2.39 3.59
N PRO A 108 3.97 1.42 4.25
CA PRO A 108 4.67 0.39 5.02
C PRO A 108 5.66 -0.39 4.14
N LEU A 109 6.75 -0.86 4.75
CA LEU A 109 7.80 -1.60 4.04
C LEU A 109 7.26 -2.85 3.31
N SER A 110 6.24 -3.52 3.83
CA SER A 110 5.64 -4.71 3.20
C SER A 110 5.15 -4.43 1.78
N PHE A 111 4.52 -3.28 1.55
CA PHE A 111 4.05 -2.86 0.23
C PHE A 111 5.21 -2.72 -0.76
N GLN A 112 6.36 -2.21 -0.30
CA GLN A 112 7.55 -2.08 -1.13
C GLN A 112 8.06 -3.46 -1.54
N LEU A 113 8.23 -4.37 -0.58
CA LEU A 113 8.71 -5.74 -0.81
C LEU A 113 7.80 -6.52 -1.78
N SER A 114 6.48 -6.32 -1.67
CA SER A 114 5.49 -6.93 -2.57
C SER A 114 5.59 -6.42 -4.01
N MET A 115 6.12 -5.21 -4.24
CA MET A 115 6.26 -4.61 -5.58
C MET A 115 7.66 -4.79 -6.19
N THR A 116 8.71 -4.84 -5.37
CA THR A 116 10.10 -5.00 -5.84
C THR A 116 10.42 -6.42 -6.30
N GLY A 117 9.64 -7.41 -5.85
CA GLY A 117 9.93 -8.82 -6.09
C GLY A 117 11.09 -9.35 -5.24
N ASP A 118 11.37 -8.66 -4.13
CA ASP A 118 12.36 -9.10 -3.15
C ASP A 118 11.93 -10.42 -2.48
N PHE A 119 12.92 -11.13 -1.93
CA PHE A 119 12.65 -12.34 -1.16
C PHE A 119 12.08 -12.00 0.21
N VAL A 120 10.91 -12.57 0.51
CA VAL A 120 10.16 -12.36 1.74
C VAL A 120 9.81 -13.68 2.42
N LYS A 121 9.42 -13.59 3.69
CA LYS A 121 8.78 -14.67 4.44
C LYS A 121 7.31 -14.34 4.62
N LEU A 122 6.44 -15.27 4.26
CA LEU A 122 5.01 -15.17 4.50
C LEU A 122 4.70 -15.85 5.84
N VAL A 123 4.41 -15.06 6.88
CA VAL A 123 4.22 -15.56 8.24
C VAL A 123 2.78 -15.37 8.67
N TYR A 124 2.10 -16.47 8.98
CA TYR A 124 0.73 -16.39 9.45
C TYR A 124 0.69 -15.80 10.86
N ARG A 125 -0.08 -14.71 11.04
CA ARG A 125 -0.04 -13.90 12.26
C ARG A 125 -0.43 -14.67 13.52
N ASN A 126 -1.45 -15.53 13.45
CA ASN A 126 -2.03 -16.17 14.64
C ASN A 126 -1.09 -17.23 15.24
N TYR A 127 -0.43 -18.02 14.39
CA TYR A 127 0.42 -19.12 14.83
C TYR A 127 1.92 -18.86 14.65
N LYS A 128 2.30 -17.73 14.04
CA LYS A 128 3.69 -17.36 13.73
C LYS A 128 4.42 -18.41 12.89
N LEU A 129 3.69 -19.12 12.04
CA LEU A 129 4.23 -20.16 11.16
C LEU A 129 4.57 -19.55 9.80
N ALA A 130 5.77 -19.83 9.31
CA ALA A 130 6.20 -19.39 7.99
C ALA A 130 5.69 -20.37 6.91
N LEU A 131 5.08 -19.85 5.86
CA LEU A 131 4.60 -20.65 4.75
C LEU A 131 5.77 -21.33 4.03
N LYS A 132 5.60 -22.60 3.66
CA LYS A 132 6.49 -23.36 2.78
C LYS A 132 5.72 -24.38 1.95
N LEU A 133 6.43 -25.00 1.00
CA LEU A 133 5.95 -26.17 0.28
C LEU A 133 6.58 -27.47 0.83
N SER A 134 5.86 -28.58 0.69
CA SER A 134 6.35 -29.92 1.02
C SER A 134 7.58 -30.33 0.21
N CYS A 135 8.52 -31.06 0.83
CA CYS A 135 9.63 -31.68 0.11
C CYS A 135 9.21 -32.91 -0.73
N TYR A 136 7.99 -33.43 -0.54
CA TYR A 136 7.41 -34.49 -1.37
C TYR A 136 6.53 -33.93 -2.48
N TYR A 137 6.62 -34.54 -3.67
CA TYR A 137 5.65 -34.34 -4.72
C TYR A 137 4.36 -35.11 -4.39
N TYR A 138 3.24 -34.49 -4.71
CA TYR A 138 1.95 -35.14 -4.87
C TYR A 138 1.67 -35.38 -6.35
N LEU A 139 0.49 -35.92 -6.66
CA LEU A 139 0.00 -36.06 -8.04
C LEU A 139 0.19 -34.76 -8.84
N ASN A 140 0.49 -34.90 -10.14
CA ASN A 140 0.72 -33.80 -11.09
C ASN A 140 1.93 -32.90 -10.76
N ASN A 141 2.95 -33.44 -10.07
CA ASN A 141 4.14 -32.70 -9.65
C ASN A 141 3.85 -31.46 -8.77
N GLU A 142 2.71 -31.46 -8.08
CA GLU A 142 2.34 -30.39 -7.15
C GLU A 142 2.91 -30.66 -5.75
N ARG A 143 3.12 -29.61 -4.95
CA ARG A 143 3.54 -29.73 -3.54
C ARG A 143 2.47 -29.13 -2.63
N ILE A 144 2.18 -29.73 -1.48
CA ILE A 144 1.23 -29.13 -0.52
C ILE A 144 1.90 -27.93 0.17
N ALA A 145 1.16 -26.82 0.31
CA ALA A 145 1.59 -25.65 1.06
C ALA A 145 1.17 -25.74 2.54
N TYR A 146 2.07 -25.40 3.46
CA TYR A 146 1.77 -25.43 4.89
C TYR A 146 2.67 -24.49 5.72
N GLY A 147 2.24 -24.20 6.95
CA GLY A 147 3.01 -23.39 7.90
C GLY A 147 4.02 -24.22 8.67
N ASP A 148 5.25 -23.73 8.77
CA ASP A 148 6.32 -24.32 9.58
C ASP A 148 6.70 -23.41 10.75
N GLY A 149 6.78 -23.99 11.95
CA GLY A 149 7.17 -23.30 13.18
C GLY A 149 8.61 -23.56 13.62
N LYS A 150 9.35 -24.43 12.93
CA LYS A 150 10.67 -24.93 13.36
C LYS A 150 11.70 -25.00 12.22
N ASN A 151 11.37 -24.56 11.00
CA ASN A 151 12.29 -24.73 9.87
C ASN A 151 13.62 -24.01 10.08
N LYS A 152 14.71 -24.70 9.76
CA LYS A 152 16.06 -24.12 9.72
C LYS A 152 16.49 -23.75 8.30
N ASP A 153 15.89 -24.33 7.26
CA ASP A 153 16.17 -24.00 5.86
C ASP A 153 15.41 -22.73 5.45
N GLN A 154 16.16 -21.64 5.24
CA GLN A 154 15.62 -20.33 4.88
C GLN A 154 15.09 -20.28 3.44
N ASP A 155 15.63 -21.11 2.54
CA ASP A 155 15.24 -21.09 1.13
C ASP A 155 13.83 -21.65 0.94
N VAL A 156 13.44 -22.62 1.77
CA VAL A 156 12.15 -23.30 1.73
C VAL A 156 11.00 -22.37 2.14
N ILE A 157 11.27 -21.40 3.02
CA ILE A 157 10.32 -20.36 3.47
C ILE A 157 10.52 -19.02 2.74
N SER A 158 11.39 -18.99 1.73
CA SER A 158 11.65 -17.82 0.89
C SER A 158 10.66 -17.79 -0.27
N TRP A 159 9.93 -16.68 -0.36
CA TRP A 159 8.95 -16.41 -1.40
C TRP A 159 9.24 -15.07 -2.07
N LYS A 160 8.74 -14.86 -3.28
CA LYS A 160 8.68 -13.53 -3.89
C LYS A 160 7.35 -13.32 -4.58
N PHE A 161 6.95 -12.06 -4.66
CA PHE A 161 5.75 -11.65 -5.39
C PHE A 161 6.11 -11.24 -6.82
N ILE A 162 5.32 -11.68 -7.79
CA ILE A 162 5.42 -11.26 -9.18
C ILE A 162 4.08 -10.65 -9.58
N THR A 163 4.08 -9.36 -9.89
CA THR A 163 2.87 -8.59 -10.20
C THR A 163 2.34 -8.89 -11.61
N LEU A 164 1.02 -8.90 -11.75
CA LEU A 164 0.27 -8.95 -13.01
C LEU A 164 -0.81 -7.86 -12.97
N TRP A 165 -0.94 -7.07 -14.03
CA TRP A 165 -1.97 -6.02 -14.12
C TRP A 165 -2.99 -6.38 -15.17
N GLU A 166 -4.22 -6.67 -14.75
CA GLU A 166 -5.34 -7.07 -15.61
C GLU A 166 -6.63 -6.45 -15.06
N ASP A 167 -7.54 -6.04 -15.95
CA ASP A 167 -8.86 -5.49 -15.58
C ASP A 167 -8.87 -4.43 -14.48
N ASN A 168 -7.90 -3.50 -14.57
CA ASN A 168 -7.70 -2.41 -13.62
C ASN A 168 -7.40 -2.88 -12.18
N ARG A 169 -6.84 -4.08 -12.04
CA ARG A 169 -6.46 -4.71 -10.78
C ARG A 169 -5.05 -5.25 -10.85
N VAL A 170 -4.40 -5.33 -9.69
CA VAL A 170 -3.10 -5.99 -9.56
C VAL A 170 -3.30 -7.34 -8.90
N TYR A 171 -2.77 -8.36 -9.55
CA TYR A 171 -2.68 -9.73 -9.07
C TYR A 171 -1.22 -10.08 -8.83
N PHE A 172 -1.01 -11.13 -8.05
CA PHE A 172 0.31 -11.62 -7.68
C PHE A 172 0.42 -13.11 -7.95
N LYS A 173 1.49 -13.49 -8.63
CA LYS A 173 2.00 -14.86 -8.61
C LYS A 173 2.96 -14.96 -7.42
N ILE A 174 2.69 -15.88 -6.50
CA ILE A 174 3.48 -16.03 -5.26
C ILE A 174 4.44 -17.20 -5.46
N TYR A 175 5.71 -16.90 -5.67
CA TYR A 175 6.71 -17.86 -6.11
C TYR A 175 7.59 -18.35 -4.95
N ASN A 176 7.75 -19.66 -4.80
CA ASN A 176 8.67 -20.27 -3.83
C ASN A 176 10.05 -20.46 -4.44
N THR A 177 11.07 -19.93 -3.77
CA THR A 177 12.45 -19.90 -4.28
C THR A 177 13.10 -21.27 -4.34
N LYS A 178 12.89 -22.12 -3.33
CA LYS A 178 13.52 -23.44 -3.26
C LYS A 178 13.05 -24.37 -4.38
N TYR A 179 11.73 -24.41 -4.62
CA TYR A 179 11.14 -25.42 -5.48
C TYR A 179 10.76 -24.93 -6.87
N ASN A 180 10.96 -23.64 -7.17
CA ASN A 180 10.58 -23.04 -8.45
C ASN A 180 9.10 -23.28 -8.79
N GLN A 181 8.22 -23.06 -7.81
CA GLN A 181 6.78 -23.29 -7.91
C GLN A 181 5.97 -22.09 -7.40
N TYR A 182 4.79 -21.92 -7.96
CA TYR A 182 3.84 -20.86 -7.61
C TYR A 182 2.76 -21.39 -6.69
N LEU A 183 2.40 -20.60 -5.68
CA LEU A 183 1.27 -20.89 -4.81
C LEU A 183 -0.02 -20.88 -5.63
N LYS A 184 -0.86 -21.89 -5.42
CA LYS A 184 -2.16 -22.03 -6.05
C LYS A 184 -3.19 -22.62 -5.14
N MET A 185 -4.45 -22.43 -5.50
CA MET A 185 -5.56 -23.13 -4.90
C MET A 185 -5.95 -24.38 -5.72
N SER A 186 -6.23 -25.49 -5.04
CA SER A 186 -6.76 -26.69 -5.69
C SER A 186 -8.12 -26.43 -6.34
N SER A 187 -8.33 -26.91 -7.57
CA SER A 187 -9.64 -26.94 -8.22
C SER A 187 -10.62 -27.91 -7.55
N LYS A 188 -10.09 -28.88 -6.79
CA LYS A 188 -10.86 -29.82 -5.96
C LYS A 188 -10.98 -29.31 -4.54
N ILE A 189 -12.16 -29.49 -4.00
CA ILE A 189 -12.51 -29.27 -2.61
C ILE A 189 -12.11 -30.51 -1.81
N ASP A 190 -11.58 -30.32 -0.60
CA ASP A 190 -11.42 -31.36 0.41
C ASP A 190 -12.79 -31.92 0.81
N CYS A 191 -12.91 -33.25 0.83
CA CYS A 191 -14.12 -33.97 1.19
C CYS A 191 -14.59 -33.70 2.63
N ASN A 192 -13.71 -33.23 3.52
CA ASN A 192 -14.01 -33.07 4.95
C ASN A 192 -14.41 -31.65 5.33
N ALA A 193 -13.66 -30.63 4.92
CA ALA A 193 -13.89 -29.24 5.32
C ALA A 193 -14.64 -28.38 4.28
N ARG A 194 -14.91 -28.92 3.09
CA ARG A 194 -15.29 -28.14 1.90
C ARG A 194 -14.30 -27.04 1.50
N ASP A 195 -13.10 -27.05 2.09
CA ASP A 195 -12.03 -26.11 1.80
C ASP A 195 -11.20 -26.54 0.60
N ARG A 196 -10.53 -25.59 -0.04
CA ARG A 196 -9.57 -25.88 -1.10
C ARG A 196 -8.16 -25.88 -0.51
N ILE A 197 -7.40 -26.93 -0.82
CA ILE A 197 -6.03 -27.08 -0.34
C ILE A 197 -5.10 -26.18 -1.17
N ALA A 198 -4.25 -25.41 -0.48
CA ALA A 198 -3.20 -24.63 -1.11
C ALA A 198 -2.01 -25.52 -1.51
N LYS A 199 -1.48 -25.28 -2.71
CA LYS A 199 -0.42 -26.11 -3.32
C LYS A 199 0.62 -25.25 -4.06
N GLY A 200 1.71 -25.88 -4.48
CA GLY A 200 2.69 -25.38 -5.44
C GLY A 200 2.45 -25.98 -6.82
N SER A 201 2.52 -25.15 -7.87
CA SER A 201 2.47 -25.55 -9.29
C SER A 201 3.65 -25.00 -10.06
N ASN A 202 4.00 -25.66 -11.17
CA ASN A 202 5.09 -25.21 -12.04
C ASN A 202 4.68 -24.02 -12.94
N THR A 203 3.38 -23.74 -13.03
CA THR A 203 2.80 -22.66 -13.84
C THR A 203 2.05 -21.67 -12.96
N ALA A 204 1.73 -20.50 -13.52
CA ALA A 204 0.88 -19.51 -12.87
C ALA A 204 0.04 -18.74 -13.90
N ASP A 205 -0.59 -19.48 -14.80
CA ASP A 205 -1.33 -18.94 -15.95
C ASP A 205 -2.84 -18.99 -15.72
N SER A 206 -3.29 -19.80 -14.76
CA SER A 206 -4.69 -19.80 -14.34
C SER A 206 -4.93 -18.81 -13.20
N THR A 207 -6.16 -18.32 -13.11
CA THR A 207 -6.64 -17.51 -11.99
C THR A 207 -6.47 -18.21 -10.63
N SER A 208 -6.43 -19.55 -10.59
CA SER A 208 -6.20 -20.31 -9.34
C SER A 208 -4.77 -20.24 -8.82
N GLU A 209 -3.86 -19.71 -9.63
CA GLU A 209 -2.44 -19.52 -9.32
C GLU A 209 -2.10 -18.03 -9.13
N GLN A 210 -3.13 -17.17 -9.08
CA GLN A 210 -3.04 -15.73 -8.95
C GLN A 210 -3.80 -15.26 -7.72
N TRP A 211 -3.25 -14.27 -7.03
CA TRP A 211 -3.72 -13.83 -5.72
C TRP A 211 -3.90 -12.31 -5.70
N PHE A 212 -4.84 -11.81 -4.90
CA PHE A 212 -4.92 -10.40 -4.57
C PHE A 212 -4.61 -10.19 -3.08
N LEU A 213 -4.14 -9.00 -2.75
CA LEU A 213 -3.81 -8.62 -1.39
C LEU A 213 -4.83 -7.60 -0.89
N GLN A 214 -5.21 -7.68 0.39
CA GLN A 214 -5.96 -6.64 1.06
C GLN A 214 -5.24 -6.24 2.34
N PRO A 215 -4.84 -4.98 2.49
CA PRO A 215 -4.18 -4.54 3.70
C PRO A 215 -5.20 -4.45 4.83
N ALA A 216 -4.72 -4.69 6.04
CA ALA A 216 -5.48 -4.44 7.25
C ALA A 216 -4.55 -3.98 8.37
N MET A 217 -4.98 -2.94 9.08
CA MET A 217 -4.41 -2.60 10.37
C MET A 217 -4.98 -3.53 11.43
N CYS A 218 -4.12 -4.18 12.21
CA CYS A 218 -4.56 -5.00 13.33
C CYS A 218 -3.78 -4.62 14.59
N VAL A 219 -4.53 -4.07 15.56
CA VAL A 219 -4.05 -3.57 16.85
C VAL A 219 -4.36 -4.63 17.90
N LEU A 220 -3.33 -5.14 18.58
CA LEU A 220 -3.49 -5.99 19.76
C LEU A 220 -2.56 -5.48 20.85
N ALA A 221 -3.12 -5.15 22.02
CA ALA A 221 -2.41 -4.86 23.27
C ALA A 221 -1.06 -4.12 23.09
N ALA A 222 -1.13 -2.82 22.76
CA ALA A 222 -0.01 -1.90 22.53
C ALA A 222 0.88 -2.12 21.29
N ASN A 223 0.66 -3.18 20.49
CA ASN A 223 1.37 -3.42 19.24
C ASN A 223 0.46 -3.25 18.01
N THR A 224 0.76 -2.26 17.18
CA THR A 224 0.14 -2.05 15.87
C THR A 224 0.98 -2.73 14.79
N SER A 225 0.38 -3.60 13.99
CA SER A 225 1.04 -4.16 12.80
C SER A 225 0.08 -4.15 11.62
N ILE A 226 0.65 -3.87 10.44
CA ILE A 226 -0.06 -3.93 9.17
C ILE A 226 0.11 -5.35 8.64
N VAL A 227 -1.01 -5.96 8.26
CA VAL A 227 -1.08 -7.33 7.73
C VAL A 227 -1.67 -7.23 6.33
N GLU A 228 -1.05 -7.90 5.37
CA GLU A 228 -1.62 -8.08 4.04
C GLU A 228 -2.31 -9.45 4.01
N MET A 229 -3.64 -9.46 3.89
CA MET A 229 -4.42 -10.67 3.70
C MET A 229 -4.25 -11.15 2.27
N ILE A 230 -3.88 -12.42 2.09
CA ILE A 230 -3.71 -13.06 0.78
C ILE A 230 -5.02 -13.75 0.42
N MET A 231 -5.62 -13.38 -0.71
CA MET A 231 -6.89 -13.94 -1.17
C MET A 231 -6.79 -14.51 -2.58
N ASP A 232 -7.48 -15.63 -2.81
CA ASP A 232 -7.48 -16.37 -4.07
C ASP A 232 -8.24 -15.59 -5.16
N GLY A 233 -7.61 -15.38 -6.33
CA GLY A 233 -8.19 -14.67 -7.47
C GLY A 233 -9.51 -15.24 -8.01
N ASN A 234 -9.86 -16.49 -7.68
CA ASN A 234 -11.14 -17.10 -8.05
C ASN A 234 -12.29 -16.88 -7.05
N LEU A 235 -12.02 -16.35 -5.86
CA LEU A 235 -12.99 -16.31 -4.77
C LEU A 235 -13.32 -14.85 -4.41
N ALA A 236 -14.62 -14.60 -4.19
CA ALA A 236 -15.12 -13.33 -3.69
C ALA A 236 -14.37 -12.92 -2.39
N PRO A 237 -14.27 -11.61 -2.06
CA PRO A 237 -13.34 -11.01 -1.08
C PRO A 237 -13.48 -11.42 0.41
N ASN A 238 -14.09 -12.56 0.72
CA ASN A 238 -14.36 -13.03 2.08
C ASN A 238 -13.79 -14.42 2.40
N GLN A 239 -12.75 -14.89 1.68
CA GLN A 239 -12.08 -16.17 2.00
C GLN A 239 -10.57 -15.97 2.19
N ASP A 240 -10.16 -15.83 3.46
CA ASP A 240 -8.77 -15.67 3.89
C ASP A 240 -7.98 -17.00 3.74
N LEU A 241 -6.73 -16.92 3.27
CA LEU A 241 -5.77 -18.02 3.24
C LEU A 241 -5.45 -18.52 4.67
N GLY A 242 -5.54 -17.66 5.68
CA GLY A 242 -5.24 -17.96 7.08
C GLY A 242 -6.05 -19.11 7.70
N GLU A 243 -7.37 -19.12 7.47
CA GLU A 243 -8.26 -20.20 7.96
C GLU A 243 -8.13 -21.48 7.13
N LYS A 244 -7.89 -21.37 5.82
CA LYS A 244 -7.75 -22.53 4.93
C LYS A 244 -6.45 -23.30 5.11
N LEU A 245 -5.36 -22.60 5.45
CA LEU A 245 -4.14 -23.26 5.88
C LEU A 245 -4.46 -24.14 7.11
N TYR A 246 -5.26 -23.64 8.07
CA TYR A 246 -5.62 -24.39 9.27
C TYR A 246 -6.52 -25.62 9.04
N ASN A 247 -7.57 -25.53 8.21
CA ASN A 247 -8.46 -26.67 8.00
C ASN A 247 -7.86 -27.79 7.14
N GLY A 248 -6.84 -27.48 6.33
CA GLY A 248 -5.97 -28.50 5.73
C GLY A 248 -5.06 -29.22 6.74
N PHE A 249 -5.00 -28.77 8.00
CA PHE A 249 -4.12 -29.32 9.05
C PHE A 249 -4.78 -30.31 10.01
N SER A 250 -6.10 -30.54 9.94
CA SER A 250 -6.79 -31.48 10.87
C SER A 250 -6.98 -32.91 10.33
N GLY A 251 -6.55 -33.20 9.10
CA GLY A 251 -6.87 -34.46 8.42
C GLY A 251 -5.78 -35.52 8.25
N HIS A 252 -4.53 -35.26 8.67
CA HIS A 252 -3.44 -36.24 8.53
C HIS A 252 -2.52 -36.28 9.76
N PHE A 253 -3.01 -36.96 10.79
CA PHE A 253 -2.24 -37.89 11.60
C PHE A 253 -2.84 -39.28 11.42
#